data_AF-A0A2N4S8V1-F1
#
_entry.id   AF-A0A2N4S8V1-F1
#
_cell.length_a   1.000
_cell.length_b   1.000
_cell.length_c   1.000
_cell.angle_alpha   90.00
_cell.angle_beta   90.00
_cell.angle_gamma   90.00
#
_symmetry.space_group_name_H-M   'P 1'
#
loop_
_entity.id
_entity.type
_entity.pdbx_description
1 polymer ?
#
loop_
_entity_poly.entity_id
_entity_poly.type
_entity_poly.pdbx_seq_one_letter_code
_entity_poly.pdbx_strand_id
1 'polypeptide(L)'
;MDYLASSIGISKRTIYENFRDKEEILNTFILQAKEERDKKLSQIIDKGDNIAEIFIRIIEFHRNKPLNSVKFFEDIYKYYPDIYEQIRKENEKSINQAKKFLLKGIREEYIRKDLNVDVTAFLMEESTNIYIRASYLEKPPFSFQELFFTMMISFIRGISTEKGIKIIDDYLAKNACDK
;
A
#
# COMPACT_ATOMS: atom_id res chain seq x y z
N MET A 1 -23.93 1.63 15.47
CA MET A 1 -24.19 0.30 16.06
C MET A 1 -25.45 -0.29 15.48
N ASP A 2 -26.61 0.37 15.54
CA ASP A 2 -27.87 -0.14 14.94
C ASP A 2 -27.73 -0.55 13.48
N TYR A 3 -27.28 0.37 12.63
CA TYR A 3 -27.08 0.09 11.20
C TYR A 3 -26.13 -1.09 10.95
N LEU A 4 -25.03 -1.16 11.71
CA LEU A 4 -24.05 -2.24 11.61
C LEU A 4 -24.68 -3.58 11.99
N ALA A 5 -25.31 -3.65 13.16
CA ALA A 5 -26.01 -4.84 13.66
C ALA A 5 -27.04 -5.36 12.64
N SER A 6 -27.87 -4.47 12.09
CA SER A 6 -28.84 -4.81 11.05
C SER A 6 -28.19 -5.29 9.76
N SER A 7 -27.09 -4.68 9.31
CA SER A 7 -26.41 -5.03 8.05
C SER A 7 -25.76 -6.41 8.04
N ILE A 8 -25.34 -6.91 9.21
CA ILE A 8 -24.71 -8.23 9.36
C ILE A 8 -25.60 -9.24 10.09
N GLY A 9 -26.87 -8.89 10.35
CA GLY A 9 -27.88 -9.81 10.88
C GLY A 9 -27.66 -10.24 12.34
N ILE A 10 -27.00 -9.43 13.17
CA ILE A 10 -26.74 -9.75 14.59
C ILE A 10 -27.37 -8.72 15.53
N SER A 11 -27.42 -9.04 16.82
CA SER A 11 -27.91 -8.10 17.83
C SER A 11 -26.87 -7.03 18.17
N LYS A 12 -27.33 -5.83 18.54
CA LYS A 12 -26.44 -4.78 19.12
C LYS A 12 -25.67 -5.30 20.34
N ARG A 13 -26.32 -6.14 21.15
CA ARG A 13 -25.72 -6.72 22.35
C ARG A 13 -24.49 -7.54 21.99
N THR A 14 -24.56 -8.36 20.93
CA THR A 14 -23.42 -9.13 20.42
C THR A 14 -22.25 -8.25 20.00
N ILE A 15 -22.52 -7.09 19.39
CA ILE A 15 -21.45 -6.12 19.07
C ILE A 15 -20.83 -5.58 20.36
N TYR A 16 -21.66 -5.14 21.31
CA TYR A 16 -21.18 -4.56 22.58
C TYR A 16 -20.47 -5.56 23.50
N GLU A 17 -20.74 -6.86 23.36
CA GLU A 17 -20.01 -7.92 24.05
C GLU A 17 -18.56 -8.05 23.55
N ASN A 18 -18.26 -7.56 22.34
CA ASN A 18 -16.93 -7.63 21.74
C ASN A 18 -16.25 -6.26 21.61
N PHE A 19 -17.01 -5.17 21.56
CA PHE A 19 -16.52 -3.82 21.32
C PHE A 19 -17.31 -2.78 22.12
N ARG A 20 -16.61 -1.91 22.85
CA ARG A 20 -17.17 -0.81 23.64
C ARG A 20 -17.92 0.20 22.79
N ASP A 21 -17.36 0.58 21.65
CA ASP A 21 -17.89 1.65 20.79
C ASP A 21 -17.47 1.50 19.32
N LYS A 22 -17.88 2.45 18.48
CA LYS A 22 -17.52 2.45 17.05
C LYS A 22 -16.02 2.66 16.80
N GLU A 23 -15.36 3.39 17.69
CA GLU A 23 -13.95 3.71 17.55
C GLU A 23 -13.08 2.47 17.81
N GLU A 24 -13.44 1.65 18.80
CA GLU A 24 -12.79 0.37 19.06
C GLU A 24 -12.95 -0.61 17.90
N ILE A 25 -14.15 -0.67 17.28
CA ILE A 25 -14.37 -1.46 16.06
C ILE A 25 -13.42 -0.98 14.94
N LEU A 26 -13.39 0.33 14.70
CA LEU A 26 -12.58 0.92 13.63
C LEU A 26 -11.09 0.67 13.85
N ASN A 27 -10.61 0.88 15.08
CA ASN A 27 -9.21 0.65 15.43
C ASN A 27 -8.82 -0.82 15.26
N THR A 28 -9.65 -1.74 15.77
CA THR A 28 -9.43 -3.19 15.63
C THR A 28 -9.37 -3.61 14.16
N PHE A 29 -10.30 -3.11 13.35
CA PHE A 29 -10.31 -3.37 11.91
C PHE A 29 -9.04 -2.86 11.21
N ILE A 30 -8.60 -1.64 11.53
CA ILE A 30 -7.39 -1.05 10.94
C ILE A 30 -6.15 -1.87 11.32
N LEU A 31 -6.00 -2.24 12.59
CA LEU A 31 -4.89 -3.07 13.06
C LEU A 31 -4.85 -4.44 12.38
N GLN A 32 -6.02 -5.10 12.25
CA GLN A 32 -6.09 -6.38 11.55
C GLN A 32 -5.75 -6.24 10.06
N ALA A 33 -6.32 -5.24 9.37
CA ALA A 33 -6.04 -5.00 7.95
C ALA A 33 -4.55 -4.70 7.70
N LYS A 34 -3.90 -4.03 8.66
CA LYS A 34 -2.45 -3.79 8.65
C LYS A 34 -1.65 -5.08 8.84
N GLU A 35 -1.99 -5.89 9.84
CA GLU A 35 -1.32 -7.16 10.09
C GLU A 35 -1.42 -8.11 8.88
N GLU A 36 -2.60 -8.18 8.26
CA GLU A 36 -2.82 -8.94 7.04
C GLU A 36 -1.96 -8.42 5.87
N ARG A 37 -1.87 -7.09 5.72
CA ARG A 37 -0.99 -6.46 4.72
C ARG A 37 0.48 -6.81 4.98
N ASP A 38 0.96 -6.66 6.22
CA ASP A 38 2.34 -6.91 6.60
C ASP A 38 2.72 -8.38 6.39
N LYS A 39 1.83 -9.32 6.75
CA LYS A 39 2.01 -10.76 6.47
C LYS A 39 2.10 -11.03 4.98
N LYS A 40 1.21 -10.44 4.18
CA LYS A 40 1.16 -10.65 2.73
C LYS A 40 2.37 -10.06 2.02
N LEU A 41 2.82 -8.87 2.45
CA LEU A 41 4.04 -8.26 1.96
C LEU A 41 5.26 -9.12 2.30
N SER A 42 5.37 -9.60 3.54
CA SER A 42 6.45 -10.50 3.96
C SER A 42 6.48 -11.77 3.12
N GLN A 43 5.32 -12.39 2.83
CA GLN A 43 5.25 -13.56 1.94
C GLN A 43 5.67 -13.25 0.50
N ILE A 44 5.36 -12.06 -0.03
CA ILE A 44 5.80 -11.63 -1.36
C ILE A 44 7.32 -11.52 -1.39
N ILE A 45 7.90 -10.97 -0.33
CA ILE A 45 9.35 -10.79 -0.17
C ILE A 45 10.04 -12.14 -0.10
N ASP A 46 9.54 -13.06 0.72
CA ASP A 46 10.14 -14.38 0.94
C ASP A 46 10.08 -15.28 -0.30
N LYS A 47 9.12 -15.04 -1.19
CA LYS A 47 8.92 -15.80 -2.44
C LYS A 47 9.64 -15.21 -3.65
N GLY A 48 10.18 -13.99 -3.55
CA GLY A 48 10.81 -13.33 -4.68
C GLY A 48 12.28 -13.72 -4.83
N ASP A 49 12.68 -14.15 -6.02
CA ASP A 49 14.06 -14.58 -6.28
C ASP A 49 15.02 -13.37 -6.37
N ASN A 50 14.51 -12.21 -6.77
CA ASN A 50 15.26 -10.95 -6.84
C ASN A 50 14.35 -9.73 -6.58
N ILE A 51 14.98 -8.58 -6.30
CA ILE A 51 14.26 -7.35 -5.93
C ILE A 51 13.28 -6.86 -7.00
N ALA A 52 13.58 -7.06 -8.29
CA ALA A 52 12.71 -6.61 -9.37
C ALA A 52 11.42 -7.44 -9.43
N GLU A 53 11.51 -8.75 -9.18
CA GLU A 53 10.33 -9.62 -9.05
C GLU A 53 9.50 -9.25 -7.81
N ILE A 54 10.15 -8.93 -6.69
CA ILE A 54 9.47 -8.44 -5.48
C ILE A 54 8.68 -7.17 -5.80
N PHE A 55 9.28 -6.22 -6.51
CA PHE A 55 8.59 -4.99 -6.92
C PHE A 55 7.37 -5.26 -7.79
N ILE A 56 7.49 -6.16 -8.77
CA ILE A 56 6.36 -6.58 -9.62
C ILE A 56 5.23 -7.17 -8.78
N ARG A 57 5.55 -8.10 -7.87
CA ARG A 57 4.55 -8.75 -7.01
C ARG A 57 3.87 -7.76 -6.05
N ILE A 58 4.59 -6.74 -5.58
CA ILE A 58 4.01 -5.64 -4.79
C ILE A 58 3.01 -4.85 -5.65
N ILE A 59 3.39 -4.50 -6.89
CA ILE A 59 2.52 -3.79 -7.82
C ILE A 59 1.24 -4.59 -8.10
N GLU A 60 1.35 -5.90 -8.35
CA GLU A 60 0.20 -6.79 -8.56
C GLU A 60 -0.69 -6.92 -7.33
N PHE A 61 -0.09 -7.02 -6.15
CA PHE A 61 -0.82 -7.05 -4.89
C PHE A 61 -1.69 -5.81 -4.73
N HIS A 62 -1.16 -4.62 -5.04
CA HIS A 62 -1.93 -3.39 -5.00
C HIS A 62 -2.96 -3.27 -6.12
N ARG A 63 -2.66 -3.77 -7.33
CA ARG A 63 -3.57 -3.77 -8.48
C ARG A 63 -4.84 -4.59 -8.21
N ASN A 64 -4.69 -5.73 -7.54
CA ASN A 64 -5.78 -6.67 -7.28
C ASN A 64 -6.49 -6.44 -5.94
N LYS A 65 -6.05 -5.47 -5.14
CA LYS A 65 -6.66 -5.19 -3.85
C LYS A 65 -7.95 -4.38 -4.06
N PRO A 66 -9.11 -4.84 -3.53
CA PRO A 66 -10.29 -3.99 -3.49
C PRO A 66 -9.98 -2.76 -2.64
N LEU A 67 -10.22 -1.58 -3.20
CA LEU A 67 -10.00 -0.33 -2.47
C LEU A 67 -11.12 -0.14 -1.46
N ASN A 68 -10.72 0.20 -0.24
CA ASN A 68 -11.63 0.89 0.66
C ASN A 68 -12.04 2.20 -0.03
N SER A 69 -13.33 2.54 0.02
CA SER A 69 -13.80 3.80 -0.58
C SER A 69 -12.96 4.95 -0.04
N VAL A 70 -12.58 5.93 -0.86
CA VAL A 70 -11.72 7.00 -0.37
C VAL A 70 -12.37 7.80 0.76
N LYS A 71 -13.71 7.84 0.79
CA LYS A 71 -14.51 8.33 1.92
C LYS A 71 -14.15 7.70 3.27
N PHE A 72 -13.74 6.43 3.29
CA PHE A 72 -13.26 5.76 4.51
C PHE A 72 -12.04 6.45 5.11
N PHE A 73 -11.06 6.81 4.28
CA PHE A 73 -9.85 7.49 4.73
C PHE A 73 -10.13 8.94 5.14
N GLU A 74 -11.06 9.62 4.48
CA GLU A 74 -11.52 10.95 4.90
C GLU A 74 -12.22 10.94 6.25
N ASP A 75 -13.12 9.97 6.46
CA ASP A 75 -13.83 9.84 7.71
C ASP A 75 -12.85 9.60 8.87
N ILE A 76 -11.80 8.78 8.66
CA ILE A 76 -10.70 8.62 9.62
C ILE A 76 -9.99 9.94 9.89
N TYR A 77 -9.54 10.64 8.84
CA TYR A 77 -8.81 11.90 8.98
C TYR A 77 -9.62 12.98 9.71
N LYS A 78 -10.92 13.09 9.39
CA LYS A 78 -11.79 14.16 9.92
C LYS A 78 -12.35 13.87 11.30
N TYR A 79 -12.70 12.61 11.57
CA TYR A 79 -13.47 12.24 12.76
C TYR A 79 -12.70 11.38 13.77
N TYR A 80 -11.53 10.83 13.39
CA TYR A 80 -10.75 9.92 14.24
C TYR A 80 -9.25 10.27 14.22
N PRO A 81 -8.84 11.47 14.71
CA PRO A 81 -7.47 11.95 14.64
C PRO A 81 -6.46 11.04 15.37
N ASP A 82 -6.85 10.42 16.49
CA ASP A 82 -5.97 9.51 17.24
C ASP A 82 -5.65 8.23 16.44
N ILE A 83 -6.66 7.70 15.73
CA ILE A 83 -6.47 6.56 14.82
C ILE A 83 -5.60 6.98 13.63
N TYR A 84 -5.79 8.19 13.11
CA TYR A 84 -4.94 8.73 12.03
C TYR A 84 -3.47 8.84 12.45
N GLU A 85 -3.19 9.34 13.65
CA GLU A 85 -1.82 9.41 14.19
C GLU A 85 -1.21 8.02 14.41
N GLN A 86 -2.00 7.02 14.78
CA GLN A 86 -1.53 5.63 14.84
C GLN A 86 -1.18 5.05 13.45
N ILE A 87 -1.97 5.37 12.42
CA ILE A 87 -1.62 5.04 11.03
C ILE A 87 -0.28 5.71 10.67
N ARG A 88 -0.12 7.00 11.00
CA ARG A 88 1.10 7.75 10.69
C ARG A 88 2.35 7.20 11.37
N LYS A 89 2.29 6.82 12.64
CA LYS A 89 3.43 6.20 13.35
C LYS A 89 3.91 4.91 12.68
N GLU A 90 3.01 4.17 12.06
CA GLU A 90 3.38 2.96 11.33
C GLU A 90 4.03 3.23 9.97
N ASN A 91 3.82 4.41 9.38
CA ASN A 91 4.53 4.82 8.16
C ASN A 91 6.06 4.78 8.39
N GLU A 92 6.54 5.06 9.61
CA GLU A 92 7.97 4.92 9.94
C GLU A 92 8.47 3.48 9.78
N LYS A 93 7.64 2.49 10.14
CA LYS A 93 7.96 1.07 9.96
C LYS A 93 7.98 0.71 8.46
N SER A 94 6.98 1.18 7.70
CA SER A 94 6.93 0.99 6.23
C SER A 94 8.16 1.61 5.55
N ILE A 95 8.53 2.84 5.92
CA ILE A 95 9.73 3.54 5.44
C ILE A 95 10.98 2.71 5.73
N ASN A 96 11.14 2.22 6.96
CA ASN A 96 12.31 1.40 7.33
C ASN A 96 12.38 0.09 6.55
N GLN A 97 11.23 -0.54 6.24
CA GLN A 97 11.18 -1.70 5.37
C GLN A 97 11.59 -1.34 3.93
N ALA A 98 11.06 -0.26 3.37
CA ALA A 98 11.42 0.24 2.05
C ALA A 98 12.93 0.51 1.94
N LYS A 99 13.55 1.14 2.95
CA LYS A 99 15.00 1.34 3.00
C LYS A 99 15.78 0.02 2.90
N LYS A 100 15.37 -1.01 3.63
CA LYS A 100 16.00 -2.34 3.56
C LYS A 100 15.92 -2.94 2.16
N PHE A 101 14.78 -2.77 1.47
CA PHE A 101 14.60 -3.21 0.09
C PHE A 101 15.48 -2.45 -0.89
N LEU A 102 15.51 -1.12 -0.79
CA LEU A 102 16.34 -0.28 -1.64
C LEU A 102 17.83 -0.64 -1.47
N LEU A 103 18.30 -0.81 -0.24
CA LEU A 103 19.67 -1.23 0.05
C LEU A 103 19.99 -2.62 -0.49
N LYS A 104 19.04 -3.57 -0.41
CA LYS A 104 19.21 -4.90 -1.03
C LYS A 104 19.34 -4.78 -2.54
N GLY A 105 18.47 -4.01 -3.19
CA GLY A 105 18.54 -3.82 -4.64
C GLY A 105 19.80 -3.10 -5.12
N ILE A 106 20.38 -2.21 -4.31
CA ILE A 106 21.69 -1.61 -4.59
C ILE A 106 22.79 -2.68 -4.52
N ARG A 107 22.81 -3.52 -3.48
CA ARG A 107 23.80 -4.61 -3.34
C ARG A 107 23.72 -5.63 -4.47
N GLU A 108 22.52 -5.88 -5.00
CA GLU A 108 22.26 -6.80 -6.10
C GLU A 108 22.37 -6.14 -7.50
N GLU A 109 22.75 -4.86 -7.55
CA GLU A 109 22.95 -4.05 -8.76
C GLU A 109 21.71 -3.85 -9.63
N TYR A 110 20.51 -4.01 -9.06
CA TYR A 110 19.25 -3.72 -9.72
C TYR A 110 18.80 -2.26 -9.53
N ILE A 111 19.27 -1.62 -8.46
CA ILE A 111 18.99 -0.21 -8.13
C ILE A 111 20.28 0.59 -8.22
N ARG A 112 20.18 1.84 -8.70
CA ARG A 112 21.35 2.70 -8.90
C ARG A 112 22.05 3.02 -7.56
N LYS A 113 23.38 2.94 -7.56
CA LYS A 113 24.22 3.15 -6.36
C LYS A 113 24.22 4.57 -5.81
N ASP A 114 23.83 5.55 -6.62
CA ASP A 114 23.76 6.98 -6.29
C ASP A 114 22.44 7.38 -5.61
N LEU A 115 21.54 6.41 -5.39
CA LEU A 115 20.24 6.66 -4.78
C LEU A 115 20.36 7.14 -3.33
N ASN A 116 19.74 8.27 -3.00
CA ASN A 116 19.51 8.65 -1.61
C ASN A 116 18.35 7.82 -1.03
N VAL A 117 18.69 6.71 -0.40
CA VAL A 117 17.74 5.72 0.12
C VAL A 117 16.73 6.32 1.10
N ASP A 118 17.15 7.23 1.97
CA ASP A 118 16.26 7.85 2.96
C ASP A 118 15.19 8.71 2.30
N VAL A 119 15.62 9.57 1.37
CA VAL A 119 14.71 10.44 0.61
C VAL A 119 13.77 9.61 -0.26
N THR A 120 14.30 8.59 -0.95
CA THR A 120 13.49 7.72 -1.82
C THR A 120 12.44 6.94 -1.03
N ALA A 121 12.80 6.36 0.12
CA ALA A 121 11.86 5.63 0.96
C ALA A 121 10.75 6.55 1.52
N PHE A 122 11.11 7.77 1.95
CA PHE A 122 10.15 8.77 2.39
C PHE A 122 9.18 9.16 1.27
N LEU A 123 9.70 9.50 0.08
CA LEU A 123 8.87 9.89 -1.05
C LEU A 123 7.95 8.76 -1.51
N MET A 124 8.43 7.50 -1.49
CA MET A 124 7.64 6.33 -1.83
C MET A 124 6.40 6.19 -0.92
N GLU A 125 6.59 6.36 0.39
CA GLU A 125 5.49 6.31 1.36
C GLU A 125 4.50 7.48 1.16
N GLU A 126 5.00 8.72 1.07
CA GLU A 126 4.15 9.90 0.91
C GLU A 126 3.39 9.92 -0.42
N SER A 127 3.97 9.35 -1.48
CA SER A 127 3.34 9.27 -2.78
C SER A 127 2.00 8.52 -2.71
N THR A 128 1.90 7.46 -1.89
CA THR A 128 0.65 6.73 -1.67
C THR A 128 -0.47 7.64 -1.17
N ASN A 129 -0.18 8.53 -0.21
CA ASN A 129 -1.15 9.50 0.31
C ASN A 129 -1.58 10.51 -0.76
N ILE A 130 -0.63 10.98 -1.58
CA ILE A 130 -0.90 11.89 -2.69
C ILE A 130 -1.88 11.25 -3.69
N TYR A 131 -1.73 9.97 -4.02
CA TYR A 131 -2.63 9.29 -4.98
C TYR A 131 -4.00 8.98 -4.40
N ILE A 132 -4.09 8.61 -3.12
CA ILE A 132 -5.39 8.47 -2.44
C ILE A 132 -6.13 9.80 -2.57
N ARG A 133 -5.46 10.91 -2.26
CA ARG A 133 -6.01 12.27 -2.39
C ARG A 133 -6.40 12.60 -3.83
N ALA A 134 -5.51 12.39 -4.80
CA ALA A 134 -5.74 12.70 -6.21
C ALA A 134 -6.90 11.89 -6.82
N SER A 135 -7.00 10.60 -6.50
CA SER A 135 -8.06 9.72 -7.01
C SER A 135 -9.47 10.14 -6.56
N TYR A 136 -9.57 10.91 -5.47
CA TYR A 136 -10.87 11.26 -4.87
C TYR A 136 -11.22 12.74 -4.92
N LEU A 137 -10.28 13.62 -4.60
CA LEU A 137 -10.55 15.07 -4.62
C LEU A 137 -10.70 15.57 -6.05
N GLU A 138 -9.80 15.14 -6.94
CA GLU A 138 -9.76 15.62 -8.32
C GLU A 138 -10.67 14.81 -9.26
N LYS A 139 -11.16 13.64 -8.80
CA LYS A 139 -12.04 12.71 -9.55
C LYS A 139 -11.64 12.54 -11.02
N PRO A 140 -10.37 12.18 -11.30
CA PRO A 140 -9.93 12.00 -12.67
C PRO A 140 -10.66 10.83 -13.34
N PRO A 141 -10.63 10.71 -14.68
CA PRO A 141 -11.21 9.57 -15.40
C PRO A 141 -10.40 8.28 -15.24
N PHE A 142 -9.61 8.14 -14.16
CA PHE A 142 -8.72 7.02 -13.89
C PHE A 142 -9.00 6.46 -12.49
N SER A 143 -8.95 5.14 -12.36
CA SER A 143 -9.02 4.49 -11.05
C SER A 143 -7.75 4.75 -10.23
N PHE A 144 -7.86 4.67 -8.90
CA PHE A 144 -6.67 4.70 -8.04
C PHE A 144 -5.69 3.56 -8.39
N GLN A 145 -6.17 2.38 -8.77
CA GLN A 145 -5.30 1.28 -9.20
C GLN A 145 -4.47 1.66 -10.43
N GLU A 146 -5.07 2.32 -11.41
CA GLU A 146 -4.36 2.80 -12.60
C GLU A 146 -3.32 3.88 -12.26
N LEU A 147 -3.70 4.85 -11.41
CA LEU A 147 -2.79 5.90 -10.95
C LEU A 147 -1.60 5.32 -10.18
N PHE A 148 -1.88 4.45 -9.21
CA PHE A 148 -0.88 3.79 -8.39
C PHE A 148 0.04 2.90 -9.22
N PHE A 149 -0.52 2.06 -10.10
CA PHE A 149 0.26 1.19 -10.99
C PHE A 149 1.21 2.01 -11.89
N THR A 150 0.66 3.02 -12.56
CA THR A 150 1.41 3.87 -13.50
C THR A 150 2.56 4.58 -12.79
N MET A 151 2.31 5.11 -11.58
CA MET A 151 3.34 5.74 -10.78
C MET A 151 4.39 4.75 -10.29
N MET A 152 4.00 3.62 -9.70
CA MET A 152 4.95 2.67 -9.12
C MET A 152 5.93 2.15 -10.17
N ILE A 153 5.43 1.79 -11.37
CA ILE A 153 6.28 1.39 -12.49
C ILE A 153 7.25 2.51 -12.87
N SER A 154 6.75 3.75 -12.98
CA SER A 154 7.59 4.91 -13.35
C SER A 154 8.67 5.17 -12.30
N PHE A 155 8.30 5.10 -11.01
CA PHE A 155 9.18 5.28 -9.87
C PHE A 155 10.29 4.22 -9.84
N ILE A 156 9.90 2.94 -9.92
CA ILE A 156 10.86 1.83 -9.84
C ILE A 156 11.78 1.83 -11.05
N ARG A 157 11.27 2.07 -12.27
CA ARG A 157 12.12 2.26 -13.46
C ARG A 157 13.11 3.40 -13.26
N GLY A 158 12.67 4.54 -12.72
CA GLY A 158 13.50 5.73 -12.51
C GLY A 158 14.66 5.53 -11.51
N ILE A 159 14.55 4.59 -10.57
CA ILE A 159 15.61 4.27 -9.61
C ILE A 159 16.43 3.02 -9.99
N SER A 160 16.02 2.29 -11.02
CA SER A 160 16.65 1.04 -11.44
C SER A 160 17.89 1.26 -12.32
N THR A 161 18.80 0.29 -12.33
CA THR A 161 19.87 0.16 -13.33
C THR A 161 19.31 -0.44 -14.62
N GLU A 162 20.11 -0.52 -15.70
CA GLU A 162 19.72 -1.23 -16.93
C GLU A 162 19.29 -2.68 -16.66
N LYS A 163 19.99 -3.36 -15.74
CA LYS A 163 19.67 -4.72 -15.27
C LYS A 163 18.28 -4.79 -14.65
N GLY A 164 17.93 -3.82 -13.79
CA GLY A 164 16.60 -3.73 -13.17
C GLY A 164 15.50 -3.37 -14.17
N ILE A 165 15.76 -2.41 -15.05
CA ILE A 165 14.83 -1.97 -16.10
C ILE A 165 14.45 -3.14 -17.01
N LYS A 166 15.42 -3.95 -17.45
CA LYS A 166 15.15 -5.11 -18.31
C LYS A 166 14.10 -6.07 -17.72
N ILE A 167 14.16 -6.34 -16.42
CA ILE A 167 13.18 -7.23 -15.76
C ILE A 167 11.78 -6.60 -15.76
N ILE A 168 11.70 -5.29 -15.50
CA ILE A 168 10.43 -4.55 -15.52
C ILE A 168 9.84 -4.57 -16.93
N ASP A 169 10.67 -4.38 -17.94
CA ASP A 169 10.26 -4.35 -19.35
C ASP A 169 9.76 -5.72 -19.82
N ASP A 170 10.47 -6.79 -19.46
CA ASP A 170 10.05 -8.17 -19.73
C ASP A 170 8.70 -8.49 -19.07
N TYR A 171 8.48 -7.99 -17.85
CA TYR A 171 7.20 -8.12 -17.16
C TYR A 171 6.07 -7.37 -17.88
N LEU A 172 6.30 -6.11 -18.25
CA LEU A 172 5.32 -5.30 -18.94
C LEU A 172 4.97 -5.87 -20.32
N ALA A 173 5.95 -6.38 -21.06
CA ALA A 173 5.74 -7.01 -22.36
C ALA A 173 4.84 -8.25 -22.26
N LYS A 174 5.07 -9.11 -21.25
CA LYS A 174 4.22 -10.29 -21.00
C LYS A 174 2.78 -9.92 -20.66
N ASN A 175 2.59 -8.91 -19.82
CA ASN A 175 1.26 -8.49 -19.34
C ASN A 175 0.54 -7.51 -20.28
N ALA A 176 1.23 -6.98 -21.30
CA ALA A 176 0.62 -6.16 -22.35
C ALA A 176 -0.12 -7.02 -23.39
N CYS A 177 0.23 -8.31 -23.53
CA CYS A 177 -0.45 -9.25 -24.42
C CYS A 177 -1.79 -9.77 -23.87
N ASP A 178 -2.12 -9.49 -22.60
CA ASP A 178 -3.38 -9.92 -21.96
C ASP A 178 -4.47 -8.82 -22.00
N LYS A 179 -4.32 -7.81 -22.85
CA LYS A 179 -5.31 -6.75 -23.09
C LYS A 179 -6.03 -6.91 -24.42
#